data_AF-A0A7V6R4F8-F1
#
_entry.id   AF-A0A7V6R4F8-F1
#
_cell.length_a   1.000
_cell.length_b   1.000
_cell.length_c   1.000
_cell.angle_alpha   90.00
_cell.angle_beta   90.00
_cell.angle_gamma   90.00
#
_symmetry.space_group_name_H-M   'P 1'
#
loop_
_entity.id
_entity.type
_entity.pdbx_description
1 polymer ?
#
loop_
_entity_poly.entity_id
_entity_poly.type
_entity_poly.pdbx_seq_one_letter_code
_entity_poly.pdbx_strand_id
1 'polypeptide(L)'
;MDRQKLYDRINKRVDLMIEKGLVREIEKLVELGYDKNSVAMQGLGYKEILSYLRGERTWEETIEILKRDTRRFAKRQITWFKRIENVYWVDVDKFSSKEELLKNIKYYIASSGIFL
;
A
#
# COMPACT_ATOMS: atom_id res chain seq x y z
N MET A 1 -3.23 -10.59 -11.17
CA MET A 1 -2.29 -9.54 -11.61
C MET A 1 -0.89 -10.09 -11.52
N ASP A 2 -0.10 -9.83 -12.55
CA ASP A 2 1.31 -10.22 -12.56
C ASP A 2 2.11 -9.54 -11.43
N ARG A 3 3.10 -10.27 -10.88
CA ARG A 3 3.88 -9.80 -9.72
C ARG A 3 4.73 -8.58 -10.04
N GLN A 4 5.30 -8.51 -11.24
CA GLN A 4 6.12 -7.37 -11.65
C GLN A 4 5.23 -6.13 -11.79
N LYS A 5 4.07 -6.26 -12.44
CA LYS A 5 3.08 -5.16 -12.54
C LYS A 5 2.65 -4.63 -11.18
N LEU A 6 2.43 -5.51 -10.20
CA LEU A 6 2.11 -5.10 -8.83
C LEU A 6 3.25 -4.25 -8.23
N TYR A 7 4.49 -4.66 -8.41
CA TYR A 7 5.66 -3.96 -7.87
C TYR A 7 5.87 -2.60 -8.53
N ASP A 8 5.67 -2.51 -9.84
CA ASP A 8 5.77 -1.24 -10.57
C ASP A 8 4.68 -0.27 -10.10
N ARG A 9 3.45 -0.74 -9.91
CA ARG A 9 2.36 0.07 -9.32
C ARG A 9 2.66 0.53 -7.91
N ILE A 10 3.25 -0.33 -7.08
CA ILE A 10 3.66 0.04 -5.71
C ILE A 10 4.74 1.12 -5.74
N ASN A 11 5.76 0.96 -6.58
CA ASN A 11 6.85 1.94 -6.70
C ASN A 11 6.29 3.30 -7.13
N LYS A 12 5.47 3.32 -8.19
CA LYS A 12 4.81 4.53 -8.67
C LYS A 12 3.91 5.16 -7.60
N ARG A 13 3.21 4.36 -6.79
CA ARG A 13 2.39 4.87 -5.69
C ARG A 13 3.24 5.59 -4.65
N VAL A 14 4.40 5.04 -4.29
CA VAL A 14 5.33 5.69 -3.35
C VAL A 14 5.80 7.03 -3.91
N ASP A 15 6.18 7.09 -5.18
CA ASP A 15 6.60 8.32 -5.85
C ASP A 15 5.48 9.38 -5.80
N LEU A 16 4.24 8.98 -6.11
CA LEU A 16 3.07 9.85 -6.02
C LEU A 16 2.74 10.30 -4.59
N MET A 17 2.99 9.49 -3.56
CA MET A 17 2.78 9.89 -2.17
C MET A 17 3.74 11.01 -1.78
N ILE A 18 4.99 10.92 -2.20
CA ILE A 18 6.01 11.95 -1.98
C ILE A 18 5.60 13.25 -2.69
N GLU A 19 5.25 13.16 -3.97
CA GLU A 19 4.80 14.31 -4.77
C GLU A 19 3.58 15.01 -4.13
N LYS A 20 2.67 14.22 -3.55
CA LYS A 20 1.48 14.71 -2.84
C LYS A 20 1.77 15.26 -1.44
N GLY A 21 3.02 15.29 -1.01
CA GLY A 21 3.42 15.95 0.23
C GLY A 21 3.49 15.05 1.45
N LEU A 22 3.75 13.74 1.30
CA LEU A 22 4.01 12.84 2.44
C LEU A 22 5.06 13.41 3.42
N VAL A 23 6.13 14.01 2.90
CA VAL A 23 7.18 14.62 3.74
C VAL A 23 6.59 15.74 4.61
N ARG A 24 5.82 16.65 3.99
CA ARG A 24 5.19 17.79 4.68
C ARG A 24 4.16 17.34 5.71
N GLU A 25 3.43 16.26 5.43
CA GLU A 25 2.50 15.67 6.39
C GLU A 25 3.24 15.23 7.66
N ILE A 26 4.39 14.58 7.49
CA ILE A 26 5.17 14.02 8.60
C ILE A 26 5.91 15.12 9.36
N GLU A 27 6.44 16.14 8.68
CA GLU A 27 7.00 17.34 9.33
C GLU A 27 5.98 17.97 10.29
N LYS A 28 4.73 18.16 9.84
CA LYS A 28 3.64 18.69 10.69
C LYS A 28 3.34 17.79 11.88
N LEU A 29 3.37 16.47 11.71
CA LEU A 29 3.16 15.55 12.83
C LEU A 29 4.30 15.65 13.86
N VAL A 30 5.54 15.80 13.41
CA VAL A 30 6.68 16.02 14.30
C VAL A 30 6.55 17.35 15.05
N GLU A 31 6.13 18.42 14.38
CA GLU A 31 5.85 19.72 15.02
C GLU A 31 4.75 19.62 16.09
N LEU A 32 3.75 18.77 15.88
CA LEU A 32 2.70 18.48 16.87
C LEU A 32 3.17 17.58 18.02
N GLY A 33 4.44 17.18 18.05
CA GLY A 33 5.03 16.37 19.11
C GLY A 33 4.92 14.86 18.91
N TYR A 34 4.44 14.39 17.75
CA TYR A 34 4.44 12.95 17.45
C TYR A 34 5.86 12.47 17.13
N ASP A 35 6.24 11.35 17.73
CA ASP A 35 7.57 10.79 17.60
C ASP A 35 7.54 9.29 17.25
N LYS A 36 8.72 8.67 17.18
CA LYS A 36 8.87 7.25 16.90
C LYS A 36 8.13 6.34 17.90
N ASN A 37 7.80 6.80 19.09
CA ASN A 37 7.11 5.96 20.08
C ASN A 37 5.59 5.90 19.81
N SER A 38 5.07 6.79 18.97
CA SER A 38 3.67 6.80 18.56
C SER A 38 3.38 5.67 17.56
N VAL A 39 2.30 4.91 17.78
CA VAL A 39 1.88 3.81 16.90
C VAL A 39 1.66 4.28 15.46
N ALA A 40 1.09 5.48 15.27
CA ALA A 40 0.89 6.06 13.95
C ALA A 40 2.21 6.24 13.17
N MET A 41 3.28 6.63 13.85
CA MET A 41 4.60 6.86 13.25
C MET A 41 5.34 5.57 12.90
N GLN A 42 4.83 4.41 13.33
CA GLN A 42 5.36 3.09 12.97
C GLN A 42 4.85 2.58 11.61
N GLY A 43 3.91 3.30 10.98
CA GLY A 43 3.39 2.98 9.66
C GLY A 43 4.46 3.04 8.57
N LEU A 44 4.28 2.22 7.51
CA LEU A 44 5.10 2.31 6.30
C LEU A 44 4.89 3.68 5.64
N GLY A 45 5.99 4.34 5.30
CA GLY A 45 6.02 5.73 4.86
C GLY A 45 6.38 6.66 6.00
N TYR A 46 5.81 6.47 7.18
CA TYR A 46 6.00 7.36 8.32
C TYR A 46 7.35 7.16 8.97
N LYS A 47 7.69 5.92 9.35
CA LYS A 47 8.97 5.62 10.01
C LYS A 47 10.17 5.86 9.10
N GLU A 48 10.04 5.59 7.80
CA GLU A 48 11.12 5.79 6.84
C GLU A 48 11.43 7.28 6.68
N ILE A 49 10.40 8.11 6.46
CA ILE A 49 10.56 9.55 6.30
C ILE A 49 10.97 10.20 7.63
N LEU A 50 10.47 9.72 8.78
CA LEU A 50 10.94 10.19 10.09
C LEU A 50 12.43 9.97 10.30
N SER A 51 12.97 8.80 9.90
CA SER A 51 14.42 8.56 9.94
C SER A 51 15.19 9.53 9.04
N TYR A 52 14.66 9.84 7.84
CA TYR A 52 15.24 10.85 6.96
C TYR A 52 15.25 12.25 7.60
N LEU A 53 14.12 12.69 8.15
CA LEU A 53 14.00 14.01 8.82
C LEU A 53 14.91 14.15 10.04
N ARG A 54 15.33 13.03 10.65
CA ARG A 54 16.30 12.98 11.76
C ARG A 54 17.76 12.90 11.31
N GLY A 55 18.02 12.87 10.01
CA GLY A 55 19.36 12.72 9.45
C GLY A 55 19.96 11.32 9.63
N GLU A 56 19.15 10.30 9.93
CA GLU A 56 19.63 8.93 10.15
C GLU A 56 19.93 8.19 8.83
N ARG A 57 19.40 8.67 7.69
CA ARG A 57 19.53 8.07 6.35
C ARG A 57 19.50 9.13 5.27
N THR A 58 20.07 8.82 4.10
CA THR A 58 19.91 9.68 2.92
C THR A 58 18.50 9.58 2.35
N TRP A 59 18.16 10.53 1.47
CA TRP A 59 16.89 10.51 0.77
C TRP A 59 16.74 9.27 -0.12
N GLU A 60 17.79 8.95 -0.88
CA GLU A 60 17.82 7.81 -1.80
C GLU A 60 17.61 6.49 -1.05
N GLU A 61 18.32 6.30 0.06
CA GLU A 61 18.17 5.12 0.92
C GLU A 61 16.74 5.01 1.47
N THR A 62 16.17 6.14 1.89
CA THR A 62 14.82 6.20 2.45
C THR A 62 13.77 5.77 1.44
N ILE A 63 13.87 6.24 0.20
CA ILE A 63 12.92 5.89 -0.86
C ILE A 63 13.06 4.41 -1.26
N GLU A 64 14.29 3.91 -1.38
CA GLU A 64 14.51 2.50 -1.69
C GLU A 64 13.96 1.57 -0.60
N ILE A 65 14.19 1.91 0.68
CA ILE A 65 13.64 1.18 1.82
C ILE A 65 12.11 1.20 1.80
N LEU A 66 11.50 2.37 1.61
CA LEU A 66 10.05 2.53 1.58
C LEU A 66 9.42 1.69 0.46
N LYS A 67 9.96 1.77 -0.76
CA LYS A 67 9.49 0.96 -1.89
C LYS A 67 9.64 -0.53 -1.60
N ARG A 68 10.81 -0.96 -1.14
CA ARG A 68 11.11 -2.37 -0.79
C ARG A 68 10.15 -2.91 0.26
N ASP A 69 9.96 -2.20 1.36
CA ASP A 69 9.18 -2.68 2.50
C ASP A 69 7.67 -2.63 2.21
N THR A 70 7.22 -1.70 1.36
CA THR A 70 5.86 -1.72 0.79
C THR A 70 5.64 -2.95 -0.08
N ARG A 71 6.59 -3.33 -0.95
CA ARG A 71 6.51 -4.58 -1.75
C ARG A 71 6.47 -5.83 -0.87
N ARG A 72 7.29 -5.86 0.19
CA ARG A 72 7.31 -6.97 1.16
C ARG A 72 6.00 -7.05 1.94
N PHE A 73 5.42 -5.93 2.31
CA PHE A 73 4.12 -5.88 2.98
C PHE A 73 3.00 -6.39 2.06
N ALA A 74 2.94 -5.95 0.81
CA ALA A 74 1.99 -6.46 -0.17
C ALA A 74 2.13 -7.98 -0.37
N LYS A 75 3.37 -8.50 -0.45
CA LYS A 75 3.64 -9.94 -0.49
C LYS A 75 3.06 -10.65 0.74
N ARG A 76 3.29 -10.12 1.95
CA ARG A 76 2.76 -10.69 3.19
C ARG A 76 1.23 -10.69 3.21
N GLN A 77 0.59 -9.61 2.78
CA GLN A 77 -0.88 -9.54 2.66
C GLN A 77 -1.40 -10.62 1.72
N ILE A 78 -0.82 -10.76 0.53
CA ILE A 78 -1.23 -11.82 -0.43
C ILE A 78 -1.04 -13.21 0.18
N THR A 79 0.11 -13.49 0.81
CA THR A 79 0.34 -14.77 1.47
C THR A 79 -0.67 -15.04 2.58
N TRP A 80 -1.04 -14.01 3.35
CA TRP A 80 -2.04 -14.13 4.42
C TRP A 80 -3.43 -14.42 3.86
N PHE A 81 -3.88 -13.64 2.87
CA PHE A 81 -5.18 -13.87 2.21
C PHE A 81 -5.28 -15.23 1.54
N LYS A 82 -4.16 -15.77 0.99
CA LYS A 82 -4.13 -17.13 0.41
C LYS A 82 -4.43 -18.26 1.40
N ARG A 83 -4.35 -17.99 2.71
CA ARG A 83 -4.70 -18.96 3.76
C ARG A 83 -6.17 -18.90 4.17
N ILE A 84 -6.91 -17.92 3.68
CA ILE A 84 -8.33 -17.76 3.99
C ILE A 84 -9.13 -18.61 3.01
N GLU A 85 -9.99 -19.45 3.56
CA GLU A 85 -10.93 -20.26 2.78
C GLU A 85 -12.11 -19.41 2.29
N ASN A 86 -12.79 -19.87 1.24
CA ASN A 86 -13.96 -19.19 0.68
C ASN A 86 -13.71 -17.76 0.18
N VAL A 87 -12.47 -17.47 -0.26
CA VAL A 87 -12.13 -16.19 -0.92
C VAL A 87 -12.33 -16.28 -2.43
N TYR A 88 -13.11 -15.36 -2.98
CA TYR A 88 -13.19 -15.14 -4.42
C TYR A 88 -12.04 -14.26 -4.90
N TRP A 89 -11.07 -14.87 -5.58
CA TRP A 89 -9.91 -14.16 -6.12
C TRP A 89 -10.23 -13.55 -7.47
N VAL A 90 -10.16 -12.22 -7.54
CA VAL A 90 -10.40 -11.47 -8.78
C VAL A 90 -9.07 -11.03 -9.38
N ASP A 91 -8.76 -11.52 -10.57
CA ASP A 91 -7.62 -11.03 -11.34
C ASP A 91 -8.02 -9.79 -12.15
N VAL A 92 -7.70 -8.62 -11.63
CA VAL A 92 -7.98 -7.32 -12.26
C VAL A 92 -7.38 -7.15 -13.66
N ASP A 93 -6.32 -7.90 -14.02
CA ASP A 93 -5.70 -7.80 -15.34
C ASP A 93 -6.49 -8.56 -16.43
N LYS A 94 -7.48 -9.37 -16.04
CA LYS A 94 -8.36 -10.10 -16.99
C LYS A 94 -9.56 -9.28 -17.47
N PHE A 95 -9.76 -8.10 -16.89
CA PHE A 95 -10.89 -7.24 -17.22
C PHE A 95 -10.43 -6.06 -18.05
N SER A 96 -11.17 -5.76 -19.11
CA SER A 96 -10.85 -4.66 -20.03
C SER A 96 -11.20 -3.29 -19.47
N SER A 97 -12.13 -3.24 -18.51
CA SER A 97 -12.62 -2.01 -17.89
C SER A 97 -13.00 -2.19 -16.42
N LYS A 98 -13.14 -1.08 -15.70
CA LYS A 98 -13.62 -1.09 -14.31
C LYS A 98 -15.07 -1.52 -14.24
N GLU A 99 -15.86 -1.14 -15.23
CA GLU A 99 -17.28 -1.47 -15.33
C GLU A 99 -17.48 -2.99 -15.45
N GLU A 100 -16.65 -3.65 -16.25
CA GLU A 100 -16.66 -5.11 -16.42
C GLU A 100 -16.27 -5.82 -15.12
N LEU A 101 -15.19 -5.36 -14.47
CA LEU A 101 -14.74 -5.85 -13.16
C LEU A 101 -15.85 -5.72 -12.10
N LEU A 102 -16.49 -4.54 -12.03
CA LEU A 102 -17.59 -4.30 -11.09
C LEU A 102 -18.79 -5.19 -11.36
N LYS A 103 -19.13 -5.44 -12.63
CA LYS A 103 -20.20 -6.36 -13.01
C LYS A 103 -19.91 -7.78 -12.54
N ASN A 104 -18.67 -8.26 -12.71
CA ASN A 104 -18.25 -9.58 -12.23
C ASN A 104 -18.35 -9.69 -10.70
N ILE A 105 -17.85 -8.70 -9.97
CA ILE A 105 -17.93 -8.68 -8.50
C ILE A 105 -19.40 -8.70 -8.04
N LYS A 106 -20.26 -7.84 -8.61
CA LYS A 106 -21.70 -7.79 -8.28
C LYS A 106 -22.40 -9.12 -8.54
N TYR A 107 -22.11 -9.76 -9.67
CA TYR A 107 -22.68 -11.05 -10.01
C TYR A 107 -22.29 -12.11 -8.96
N TYR A 108 -21.01 -12.17 -8.59
CA TYR A 108 -20.54 -13.14 -7.60
C TYR A 108 -21.16 -12.93 -6.23
N ILE A 109 -21.27 -11.68 -5.76
CA ILE A 109 -21.90 -11.35 -4.47
C ILE A 109 -23.36 -11.82 -4.47
N ALA A 110 -24.13 -11.46 -5.51
CA ALA A 110 -25.54 -11.85 -5.64
C ALA A 110 -25.71 -13.38 -5.71
N SER A 111 -24.84 -14.09 -6.44
CA SER A 111 -24.91 -15.55 -6.55
C SER A 111 -24.49 -16.29 -5.29
N SER A 112 -23.73 -15.64 -4.40
CA SER A 112 -23.24 -16.22 -3.13
C SER A 112 -24.25 -16.10 -1.99
N GLY A 113 -25.47 -15.63 -2.25
CA GLY A 113 -26.52 -15.45 -1.24
C GLY A 113 -26.27 -14.27 -0.28
N ILE A 114 -25.29 -13.43 -0.58
CA ILE A 114 -25.02 -12.18 0.14
C ILE A 114 -25.82 -11.08 -0.56
N PHE A 115 -26.96 -10.71 0.00
CA PHE A 115 -27.75 -9.57 -0.47
C PHE A 115 -27.17 -8.29 0.15
N LEU A 116 -26.67 -7.38 -0.69
CA LEU A 116 -26.24 -6.02 -0.30
C LEU A 116 -27.39 -5.03 -0.46
#